data_AF-Q9SPC9-F1
#
_entry.id   AF-Q9SPC9-F1
#
_cell.length_a   1.000
_cell.length_b   1.000
_cell.length_c   1.000
_cell.angle_alpha   90.00
_cell.angle_beta   90.00
_cell.angle_gamma   90.00
#
_symmetry.space_group_name_H-M   'P 1'
#
loop_
_entity.id
_entity.type
_entity.pdbx_description
1 polymer ?
#
loop_
_entity_poly.entity_id
_entity_poly.type
_entity_poly.pdbx_seq_one_letter_code
_entity_poly.pdbx_strand_id
1 'polypeptide(L)'
;CHIRGGGFKNVLVIGADSLSRFVDWIDRGSCILFGDAAGALVVQACDIEDDGLFSFDVHSDGDGRRHLNASIKDSQTNGELSSNGSVLGDFQPRQASYSCIQ
;
A
#
# COMPACT_ATOMS: atom_id res chain seq x y z
N CYS A 1 15.50 -13.82 -5.90
CA CYS A 1 15.82 -14.27 -7.27
C CYS A 1 14.62 -14.97 -7.93
N HIS A 2 13.41 -14.41 -7.83
CA HIS A 2 12.19 -15.18 -8.14
C HIS A 2 11.96 -15.45 -9.64
N ILE A 3 12.22 -14.49 -10.52
CA ILE A 3 12.05 -14.69 -11.98
C ILE A 3 13.38 -15.00 -12.65
N ARG A 4 14.37 -14.07 -12.61
CA ARG A 4 15.71 -14.29 -13.18
C ARG A 4 16.48 -15.49 -12.58
N GLY A 5 16.16 -15.90 -11.36
CA GLY A 5 16.76 -17.10 -10.74
C GLY A 5 16.02 -18.40 -11.05
N GLY A 6 15.00 -18.38 -11.91
CA GLY A 6 14.27 -19.57 -12.38
C GLY A 6 13.19 -20.09 -11.43
N GLY A 7 12.84 -19.36 -10.37
CA GLY A 7 11.83 -19.81 -9.40
C GLY A 7 10.40 -19.83 -9.95
N PHE A 8 10.00 -18.77 -10.65
CA PHE A 8 8.65 -18.61 -11.22
C PHE A 8 8.73 -18.12 -12.66
N LYS A 9 7.95 -18.76 -13.55
CA LYS A 9 7.88 -18.39 -14.98
C LYS A 9 6.96 -17.22 -15.26
N ASN A 10 5.85 -17.11 -14.54
CA ASN A 10 4.88 -16.03 -14.68
C ASN A 10 4.54 -15.51 -13.28
N VAL A 11 4.56 -14.20 -13.10
CA VAL A 11 4.23 -13.53 -11.83
C VAL A 11 3.21 -12.43 -12.11
N LEU A 12 2.09 -12.46 -11.41
CA LEU A 12 1.09 -11.40 -11.42
C LEU A 12 1.50 -10.35 -10.37
N VAL A 13 1.75 -9.13 -10.81
CA VAL A 13 2.03 -7.98 -9.94
C VAL A 13 0.78 -7.11 -9.92
N ILE A 14 0.30 -6.80 -8.72
CA ILE A 14 -0.90 -5.98 -8.49
C ILE A 14 -0.48 -4.77 -7.66
N GLY A 15 -0.85 -3.58 -8.12
CA GLY A 15 -0.82 -2.35 -7.33
C GLY A 15 -2.25 -1.88 -7.12
N ALA A 16 -2.69 -1.77 -5.87
CA ALA A 16 -4.03 -1.31 -5.53
C ALA A 16 -3.98 -0.40 -4.31
N ASP A 17 -4.75 0.69 -4.36
CA ASP A 17 -4.87 1.62 -3.26
C ASP A 17 -6.31 2.13 -3.10
N SER A 18 -6.72 2.33 -1.85
CA SER A 18 -8.04 2.85 -1.46
C SER A 18 -7.87 4.00 -0.48
N LEU A 19 -7.26 5.08 -0.96
CA LEU A 19 -6.92 6.25 -0.14
C LEU A 19 -8.14 7.10 0.23
N SER A 20 -9.26 7.00 -0.50
CA SER A 20 -10.47 7.80 -0.25
C SER A 20 -10.99 7.71 1.19
N ARG A 21 -10.73 6.60 1.87
CA ARG A 21 -11.09 6.35 3.28
C ARG A 21 -10.30 7.19 4.28
N PHE A 22 -9.12 7.68 3.89
CA PHE A 22 -8.21 8.44 4.73
C PHE A 22 -8.16 9.93 4.37
N VAL A 23 -8.88 10.34 3.32
CA VAL A 23 -8.94 11.71 2.84
C VAL A 23 -9.85 12.55 3.74
N ASP A 24 -9.37 13.74 4.13
CA ASP A 24 -10.23 14.77 4.72
C ASP A 24 -10.95 15.54 3.61
N TRP A 25 -12.25 15.28 3.44
CA TRP A 25 -13.05 15.91 2.39
C TRP A 25 -13.30 17.41 2.62
N ILE A 26 -13.02 17.92 3.81
CA ILE A 26 -13.11 19.36 4.12
C ILE A 26 -11.83 20.08 3.67
N ASP A 27 -10.69 19.40 3.67
CA ASP A 27 -9.43 19.95 3.17
C ASP A 27 -9.34 19.87 1.64
N ARG A 28 -9.55 21.01 0.99
CA ARG A 28 -9.43 21.16 -0.47
C ARG A 28 -8.03 20.84 -0.98
N GLY A 29 -6.99 20.97 -0.15
CA GLY A 29 -5.61 20.72 -0.56
C GLY A 29 -5.34 19.27 -0.95
N SER A 30 -6.04 18.32 -0.32
CA SER A 30 -5.82 16.88 -0.50
C SER A 30 -6.97 16.16 -1.19
N CYS A 31 -8.23 16.57 -0.98
CA CYS A 31 -9.39 15.81 -1.46
C CYS A 31 -9.55 15.76 -3.00
N ILE A 32 -8.89 16.68 -3.71
CA ILE A 32 -8.88 16.69 -5.18
C ILE A 32 -7.76 15.82 -5.78
N LEU A 33 -6.81 15.37 -4.96
CA LEU A 33 -5.61 14.66 -5.41
C LEU A 33 -5.75 13.14 -5.31
N PHE A 34 -6.50 12.67 -4.30
CA PHE A 34 -6.56 11.25 -3.95
C PHE A 34 -7.87 10.61 -4.38
N GLY A 35 -7.76 9.35 -4.83
CA GLY A 35 -8.88 8.50 -5.21
C GLY A 35 -8.49 7.04 -5.06
N ASP A 36 -9.41 6.16 -5.46
CA ASP A 36 -9.21 4.72 -5.36
C ASP A 36 -8.91 4.13 -6.74
N ALA A 37 -7.90 3.27 -6.83
CA ALA A 37 -7.51 2.66 -8.09
C ALA A 37 -6.81 1.31 -7.87
N ALA A 38 -6.88 0.45 -8.89
CA ALA A 38 -6.11 -0.78 -8.95
C ALA A 38 -5.62 -1.03 -10.38
N GLY A 39 -4.44 -1.65 -10.49
CA GLY A 39 -3.81 -2.07 -11.74
C GLY A 39 -3.04 -3.36 -11.56
N ALA A 40 -2.85 -4.09 -12.66
CA ALA A 40 -2.12 -5.35 -12.64
C ALA A 40 -1.33 -5.56 -13.94
N LEU A 41 -0.21 -6.26 -13.82
CA LEU A 41 0.63 -6.67 -14.95
C LEU A 41 1.17 -8.08 -14.71
N VAL A 42 1.41 -8.82 -15.79
CA VAL A 42 2.03 -10.14 -15.74
C VAL A 42 3.48 -10.01 -16.18
N VAL A 43 4.42 -10.36 -15.30
CA VAL A 43 5.84 -10.47 -15.62
C VAL A 43 6.13 -11.92 -15.98
N GLN A 44 6.72 -12.14 -17.15
CA GLN A 44 7.12 -13.47 -17.60
C GLN A 44 8.64 -13.57 -17.63
N ALA A 45 9.15 -14.74 -17.28
CA ALA A 45 10.56 -15.07 -17.47
C ALA A 45 10.87 -15.13 -18.97
N CYS A 46 11.96 -14.49 -19.37
CA CYS A 46 12.47 -14.44 -20.73
C CYS A 46 14.00 -14.57 -20.72
N ASP A 47 14.55 -14.86 -21.90
CA ASP A 47 16.00 -14.86 -22.12
C ASP A 47 16.54 -13.42 -22.14
N ILE A 48 17.84 -13.26 -21.93
CA ILE A 48 18.44 -11.92 -21.75
C ILE A 48 18.34 -11.02 -22.99
N GLU A 49 18.17 -11.60 -24.17
CA GLU A 49 18.00 -10.88 -25.43
C GLU A 49 16.61 -10.23 -25.55
N ASP A 50 15.62 -10.79 -24.84
CA ASP A 50 14.22 -10.34 -24.83
C ASP A 50 13.84 -9.58 -23.54
N ASP A 51 14.77 -9.42 -22.60
CA ASP A 51 14.53 -8.75 -21.33
C ASP A 51 14.46 -7.23 -21.50
N GLY A 52 13.25 -6.67 -21.34
CA GLY A 52 13.00 -5.23 -21.40
C GLY A 52 13.30 -4.46 -20.10
N LEU A 53 13.63 -5.15 -19.00
CA LEU A 53 13.90 -4.53 -17.70
C LEU A 53 15.41 -4.42 -17.44
N PHE A 54 15.98 -3.27 -17.76
CA PHE A 54 17.43 -3.03 -17.64
C PHE A 54 17.90 -2.90 -16.18
N SER A 55 17.25 -2.03 -15.41
CA SER A 55 17.61 -1.74 -14.02
C SER A 55 16.43 -1.11 -13.30
N PHE A 56 16.44 -1.19 -11.97
CA PHE A 56 15.53 -0.45 -11.09
C PHE A 56 16.36 0.20 -9.98
N ASP A 57 15.90 1.34 -9.50
CA ASP A 57 16.53 2.06 -8.40
C ASP A 57 15.45 2.41 -7.37
N VAL A 58 15.66 1.97 -6.13
CA VAL A 58 14.68 2.11 -5.05
C VAL A 58 15.38 2.64 -3.83
N HIS A 59 14.93 3.80 -3.38
CA HIS A 59 15.44 4.52 -2.22
C HIS A 59 14.29 4.80 -1.25
N SER A 60 14.62 4.97 0.03
CA SER A 60 13.69 5.44 1.05
C SER A 60 14.37 6.46 1.96
N ASP A 61 13.64 7.53 2.29
CA ASP A 61 14.03 8.52 3.29
C ASP A 61 12.89 8.65 4.30
N GLY A 62 13.22 8.43 5.58
CA GLY A 62 12.27 8.38 6.68
C GLY A 62 12.05 9.71 7.41
N ASP A 63 12.83 10.76 7.11
CA ASP A 63 12.78 12.03 7.87
C ASP A 63 11.38 12.68 7.83
N GLY A 64 10.65 12.47 6.73
CA GLY A 64 9.28 12.95 6.52
C GLY A 64 8.18 12.22 7.28
N ARG A 65 8.48 11.18 8.08
CA ARG A 65 7.48 10.29 8.73
C ARG A 65 6.34 11.04 9.43
N ARG A 66 6.64 12.15 10.09
CA ARG A 66 5.67 12.95 10.87
C ARG A 66 4.51 13.53 10.05
N HIS A 67 4.66 13.63 8.73
CA HIS A 67 3.63 14.12 7.81
C HIS A 67 2.80 13.00 7.17
N LEU A 68 3.20 11.74 7.33
CA LEU A 68 2.52 10.57 6.78
C LEU A 68 1.64 9.93 7.86
N ASN A 69 0.43 10.46 8.03
CA ASN A 69 -0.56 9.93 8.97
C ASN A 69 -1.86 9.58 8.22
N ALA A 70 -2.28 8.32 8.34
CA ALA A 70 -3.51 7.77 7.78
C ALA A 70 -4.39 7.21 8.90
N SER A 71 -4.74 8.04 9.88
CA SER A 71 -5.66 7.65 10.95
C SER A 71 -7.08 7.52 10.41
N ILE A 72 -7.71 6.35 10.59
CA ILE A 72 -9.14 6.17 10.35
C ILE A 72 -9.92 6.94 11.42
N LYS A 73 -10.77 7.87 10.99
CA LYS A 73 -11.80 8.45 11.85
C LYS A 73 -13.02 7.54 11.75
N ASP A 74 -13.21 6.67 12.73
CA ASP A 74 -14.48 5.95 12.88
C ASP A 74 -15.56 7.00 13.21
N SER A 75 -16.42 7.29 12.24
CA SER A 75 -17.64 8.04 12.51
C SER A 75 -18.52 7.19 13.43
N GLN A 76 -18.74 7.67 14.65
CA GLN A 76 -19.72 7.09 15.57
C GLN A 76 -21.11 7.06 14.91
N THR A 77 -21.47 5.92 14.31
CA THR A 77 -22.87 5.59 14.03
C THR A 77 -23.40 4.82 15.25
N ASN A 78 -24.18 5.52 16.07
CA ASN A 78 -24.99 4.89 17.09
C ASN A 78 -25.95 3.87 16.43
N GLY A 79 -25.76 2.59 16.75
CA GLY A 79 -26.81 1.55 16.72
C GLY A 79 -27.16 0.95 15.37
N GLU A 80 -26.43 -0.09 14.95
CA GLU A 80 -26.99 -1.41 14.59
C GLU A 80 -25.85 -2.40 14.34
N LEU A 81 -25.55 -3.19 15.37
CA LEU A 81 -24.66 -4.32 15.31
C LEU A 81 -25.37 -5.47 14.58
N SER A 82 -25.20 -5.57 13.26
CA SER A 82 -25.43 -6.83 12.54
C SER A 82 -24.08 -7.42 12.15
N SER A 83 -23.83 -8.58 12.76
CA SER A 83 -22.62 -9.37 12.72
C SER A 83 -22.37 -10.01 11.35
N ASN A 84 -21.12 -9.90 10.88
CA ASN A 84 -20.39 -11.04 10.32
C ASN A 84 -18.91 -11.03 10.79
N GLY A 85 -18.72 -11.06 12.11
CA GLY A 85 -17.61 -11.77 12.75
C GLY A 85 -16.15 -11.37 12.47
N SER A 86 -15.85 -10.26 11.79
CA SER A 86 -14.48 -9.73 11.75
C SER A 86 -14.26 -8.79 12.92
N VAL A 87 -13.50 -9.25 13.92
CA VAL A 87 -13.05 -8.45 15.06
C VAL A 87 -12.13 -7.33 14.54
N LEU A 88 -12.71 -6.19 14.18
CA LEU A 88 -12.03 -4.93 13.91
C LEU A 88 -11.77 -4.11 15.19
N GLY A 89 -12.01 -4.69 16.37
CA GLY A 89 -11.86 -4.01 17.66
C GLY A 89 -10.45 -4.04 18.28
N ASP A 90 -9.58 -4.97 17.88
CA ASP A 90 -8.35 -5.27 18.64
C ASP A 90 -7.04 -4.93 17.93
N PHE A 91 -7.06 -4.39 16.71
CA PHE A 91 -5.84 -4.03 15.99
C PHE A 91 -5.62 -2.52 15.96
N GLN A 92 -5.28 -1.95 17.13
CA GLN A 92 -4.65 -0.63 17.13
C GLN A 92 -3.27 -0.73 16.48
N PRO A 93 -2.95 0.02 15.42
CA PRO A 93 -1.62 0.00 14.83
C PRO A 93 -0.62 0.48 15.89
N ARG A 94 0.19 -0.44 16.42
CA ARG A 94 1.30 -0.10 17.31
C ARG A 94 2.22 0.87 16.57
N GLN A 95 2.61 1.96 17.24
CA GLN A 95 3.60 2.89 16.70
C GLN A 95 4.84 2.10 16.25
N ALA A 96 5.17 2.20 14.96
CA ALA A 96 6.37 1.57 14.43
C ALA A 96 7.60 2.15 15.15
N SER A 97 8.31 1.32 15.91
CA SER A 97 9.62 1.63 16.46
C SER A 97 10.64 1.29 15.38
N TYR A 98 11.34 2.30 14.89
CA TYR A 98 12.50 2.10 14.01
C TYR A 98 13.72 2.53 14.80
N SER A 99 14.62 1.59 15.08
CA SER A 99 16.00 1.91 15.43
C SER A 99 16.78 1.96 14.12
N CYS A 100 17.29 3.13 13.76
CA CYS A 100 18.30 3.25 12.71
C CYS A 100 19.53 2.44 13.14
N ILE A 101 19.94 1.49 12.29
CA ILE A 101 21.24 0.84 12.43
C ILE A 101 22.21 1.76 11.68
N GLN A 102 23.11 2.38 12.45
CA GLN A 102 24.17 3.27 11.97
C GLN A 102 25.31 2.46 11.34
#